data_AF-G2XSN0-F1
#
_entry.id   AF-G2XSN0-F1
#
_cell.length_a   1.000
_cell.length_b   1.000
_cell.length_c   1.000
_cell.angle_alpha   90.00
_cell.angle_beta   90.00
_cell.angle_gamma   90.00
#
_symmetry.space_group_name_H-M   'P 1'
#
loop_
_entity.id
_entity.type
_entity.pdbx_description
1 polymer ?
#
loop_
_entity_poly.entity_id
_entity_poly.type
_entity_poly.pdbx_seq_one_letter_code
_entity_poly.pdbx_strand_id
1 'polypeptide(L)'
;MTAAVWSTSPDKCSLEFPAVTLVRFMWNHHLLSTVAARPDWLTVKNGAKTYVDAVMKGFPPNHIFLSTPVESIRNDDDNRIRLCLENGKEEIFDHVIIATHGDVAYNLVRSSSTSTERRILTGFQTSKNTAVLHSDLSLMPQNKEAWSAWNYITASSTSSTSKSRNVDQVCLTYNMNILQHIPTSKFGDVLVTLNPLFPPKPELTHSTYTYRHPLYNTRAITSQSQLPEIQNTRNISYCGAWTKYGFHEDGFSSGIKVAMDHLGATLPFEFKDSTFSRGKRPVLGLSDLVLRILILAIQWFVVNILERILFIERIKSPEEVKRKKFV
;
A
#
# COMPACT_ATOMS: atom_id res chain seq x y z
N MET A 1 7.54 8.76 9.92
CA MET A 1 7.92 7.46 9.31
C MET A 1 6.78 6.84 8.51
N THR A 2 5.64 6.54 9.12
CA THR A 2 4.49 5.92 8.42
C THR A 2 4.00 6.71 7.20
N ALA A 3 3.88 8.03 7.36
CA ALA A 3 3.56 8.94 6.26
C ALA A 3 4.55 8.89 5.09
N ALA A 4 5.83 8.67 5.34
CA ALA A 4 6.85 8.55 4.30
C ALA A 4 6.79 7.18 3.60
N VAL A 5 6.48 6.11 4.35
CA VAL A 5 6.36 4.75 3.80
C VAL A 5 5.16 4.62 2.86
N TRP A 6 4.00 5.14 3.26
CA TRP A 6 2.75 5.01 2.48
C TRP A 6 2.35 6.31 1.77
N SER A 7 3.24 7.29 1.72
CA SER A 7 3.03 8.59 1.05
C SER A 7 1.66 9.21 1.35
N THR A 8 1.22 9.12 2.61
CA THR A 8 -0.10 9.55 3.10
C THR A 8 0.06 10.50 4.27
N SER A 9 -0.96 11.29 4.59
CA SER A 9 -0.86 12.22 5.72
C SER A 9 -0.64 11.45 7.05
N PRO A 10 0.15 11.99 7.98
CA PRO A 10 0.43 11.35 9.27
C PRO A 10 -0.84 11.00 10.06
N ASP A 11 -1.85 11.86 10.00
CA ASP A 11 -3.12 11.65 10.70
C ASP A 11 -3.91 10.46 10.13
N LYS A 12 -3.99 10.33 8.80
CA LYS A 12 -4.68 9.19 8.17
C LYS A 12 -4.01 7.86 8.49
N CYS A 13 -2.67 7.83 8.48
CA CYS A 13 -1.95 6.60 8.79
C CYS A 13 -1.95 6.24 10.28
N SER A 14 -1.98 7.21 11.18
CA SER A 14 -1.95 6.95 12.63
C SER A 14 -3.32 6.61 13.20
N LEU A 15 -4.39 7.19 12.67
CA LEU A 15 -5.75 7.01 13.20
C LEU A 15 -6.50 5.82 12.60
N GLU A 16 -6.22 5.46 11.33
CA GLU A 16 -7.04 4.46 10.62
C GLU A 16 -6.33 3.12 10.35
N PHE A 17 -5.01 3.08 10.52
CA PHE A 17 -4.21 1.88 10.22
C PHE A 17 -4.18 0.95 11.43
N PRO A 18 -4.60 -0.33 11.32
CA PRO A 18 -4.59 -1.23 12.46
C PRO A 18 -3.17 -1.43 13.02
N ALA A 19 -2.99 -1.19 14.32
CA ALA A 19 -1.68 -1.23 14.97
C ALA A 19 -0.93 -2.56 14.75
N VAL A 20 -1.65 -3.69 14.74
CA VAL A 20 -1.05 -5.01 14.46
C VAL A 20 -0.47 -5.08 13.05
N THR A 21 -1.19 -4.57 12.06
CA THR A 21 -0.72 -4.51 10.66
C THR A 21 0.51 -3.61 10.56
N LEU A 22 0.49 -2.46 11.25
CA LEU A 22 1.60 -1.53 11.26
C LEU A 22 2.87 -2.13 11.89
N VAL A 23 2.73 -2.74 13.06
CA VAL A 23 3.87 -3.38 13.76
C VAL A 23 4.42 -4.55 12.93
N ARG A 24 3.55 -5.39 12.35
CA ARG A 24 3.97 -6.46 11.44
C ARG A 24 4.70 -5.91 10.22
N PHE A 25 4.20 -4.83 9.62
CA PHE A 25 4.87 -4.17 8.53
C PHE A 25 6.28 -3.70 8.93
N MET A 26 6.39 -2.95 10.03
CA MET A 26 7.68 -2.43 10.49
C MET A 26 8.66 -3.57 10.82
N TRP A 27 8.16 -4.67 11.39
CA TRP A 27 8.94 -5.88 11.62
C TRP A 27 9.45 -6.51 10.32
N ASN A 28 8.54 -6.75 9.36
CA ASN A 28 8.87 -7.35 8.07
C ASN A 28 9.86 -6.51 7.26
N HIS A 29 9.85 -5.19 7.43
CA HIS A 29 10.71 -4.23 6.73
C HIS A 29 11.92 -3.78 7.54
N HIS A 30 12.26 -4.49 8.63
CA HIS A 30 13.45 -4.23 9.47
C HIS A 30 13.48 -2.85 10.14
N LEU A 31 12.35 -2.14 10.19
CA LEU A 31 12.24 -0.80 10.79
C LEU A 31 12.19 -0.83 12.33
N LEU A 32 11.95 -2.00 12.93
CA LEU A 32 11.99 -2.20 14.39
C LEU A 32 13.35 -2.70 14.89
N SER A 33 14.30 -3.01 14.01
CA SER A 33 15.62 -3.46 14.44
C SER A 33 16.58 -2.29 14.56
N THR A 34 17.02 -2.01 15.78
CA THR A 34 18.04 -0.98 16.06
C THR A 34 19.47 -1.55 16.06
N VAL A 35 19.62 -2.87 16.02
CA VAL A 35 20.90 -3.58 16.19
C VAL A 35 21.26 -4.45 14.98
N ALA A 36 20.28 -4.95 14.21
CA ALA A 36 20.58 -5.73 13.01
C ALA A 36 20.99 -4.82 11.84
N ALA A 37 21.84 -5.35 10.95
CA ALA A 37 22.14 -4.73 9.67
C ALA A 37 20.83 -4.42 8.94
N ARG A 38 20.69 -3.18 8.47
CA ARG A 38 19.56 -2.80 7.62
C ARG A 38 19.67 -3.59 6.30
N PRO A 39 18.57 -4.12 5.78
CA PRO A 39 18.60 -4.83 4.51
C PRO A 39 19.01 -3.87 3.40
N ASP A 40 19.80 -4.38 2.45
CA ASP A 40 20.17 -3.61 1.27
C ASP A 40 18.92 -3.30 0.44
N TRP A 41 18.72 -2.02 0.15
CA TRP A 41 17.71 -1.57 -0.78
C TRP A 41 18.26 -1.67 -2.20
N LEU A 42 17.76 -2.65 -2.95
CA LEU A 42 18.21 -2.93 -4.31
C LEU A 42 17.30 -2.26 -5.34
N THR A 43 17.89 -1.89 -6.47
CA THR A 43 17.18 -1.38 -7.64
C THR A 43 17.50 -2.24 -8.85
N VAL A 44 16.55 -2.40 -9.77
CA VAL A 44 16.79 -3.09 -11.03
C VAL A 44 17.65 -2.18 -11.90
N LYS A 45 18.77 -2.70 -12.41
CA LYS A 45 19.63 -1.96 -13.33
C LYS A 45 18.81 -1.48 -14.54
N ASN A 46 18.93 -0.21 -14.88
CA ASN A 46 18.15 0.48 -15.92
C ASN A 46 16.63 0.63 -15.63
N GLY A 47 16.20 0.41 -14.39
CA GLY A 47 14.84 0.67 -13.94
C GLY A 47 13.83 -0.46 -14.19
N ALA A 48 12.57 -0.20 -13.83
CA ALA A 48 11.48 -1.19 -13.87
C ALA A 48 11.16 -1.71 -15.27
N LYS A 49 11.38 -0.89 -16.32
CA LYS A 49 11.14 -1.32 -17.70
C LYS A 49 11.93 -2.58 -18.07
N THR A 50 13.12 -2.76 -17.49
CA THR A 50 13.96 -3.94 -17.73
C THR A 50 13.24 -5.25 -17.40
N TYR A 51 12.57 -5.35 -16.25
CA TYR A 51 11.87 -6.60 -15.90
C TYR A 51 10.57 -6.74 -16.68
N VAL A 52 9.90 -5.64 -17.04
CA VAL A 52 8.72 -5.68 -17.91
C VAL A 52 9.10 -6.23 -19.28
N ASP A 53 10.17 -5.70 -19.88
CA ASP A 53 10.68 -6.19 -21.17
C ASP A 53 11.07 -7.66 -21.12
N ALA A 54 11.65 -8.11 -20.00
CA ALA A 54 11.98 -9.52 -19.78
C ALA A 54 10.73 -10.41 -19.70
N VAL A 55 9.69 -9.98 -18.99
CA VAL A 55 8.41 -10.71 -18.89
C VAL A 55 7.68 -10.74 -20.23
N MET A 56 7.71 -9.63 -20.97
CA MET A 56 7.02 -9.52 -22.27
C MET A 56 7.80 -10.18 -23.42
N LYS A 57 9.04 -10.64 -23.18
CA LYS A 57 9.86 -11.28 -24.20
C LYS A 57 9.19 -12.57 -24.70
N GLY A 58 8.78 -12.57 -25.96
CA GLY A 58 8.08 -13.71 -26.58
C GLY A 58 6.58 -13.77 -26.30
N PHE A 59 6.02 -12.77 -25.60
CA PHE A 59 4.58 -12.67 -25.43
C PHE A 59 3.92 -12.29 -26.77
N PRO A 60 2.87 -13.01 -27.22
CA PRO A 60 2.27 -12.73 -28.52
C PRO A 60 1.70 -11.30 -28.59
N PRO A 61 2.15 -10.45 -29.54
CA PRO A 61 1.69 -9.07 -29.62
C PRO A 61 0.18 -8.93 -29.82
N ASN A 62 -0.46 -9.90 -30.48
CA ASN A 62 -1.91 -9.95 -30.70
C ASN A 62 -2.73 -10.31 -29.45
N HIS A 63 -2.07 -10.54 -28.30
CA HIS A 63 -2.72 -10.70 -26.99
C HIS A 63 -2.47 -9.49 -26.06
N ILE A 64 -1.85 -8.41 -26.57
CA ILE A 64 -1.59 -7.19 -25.82
C ILE A 64 -2.36 -6.06 -26.46
N PHE A 65 -3.31 -5.49 -25.71
CA PHE A 65 -4.16 -4.40 -26.17
C PHE A 65 -3.86 -3.15 -25.35
N LEU A 66 -3.00 -2.28 -25.88
CA LEU A 66 -2.72 -0.97 -25.30
C LEU A 66 -3.84 0.02 -25.64
N SER A 67 -4.01 1.06 -24.83
CA SER A 67 -5.05 2.09 -25.03
C SER A 67 -6.45 1.51 -25.23
N THR A 68 -6.72 0.36 -24.60
CA THR A 68 -7.99 -0.38 -24.72
C THR A 68 -8.59 -0.53 -23.32
N PRO A 69 -9.15 0.55 -22.75
CA PRO A 69 -9.75 0.50 -21.43
C PRO A 69 -10.99 -0.41 -21.44
N VAL A 70 -11.06 -1.28 -20.44
CA VAL A 70 -12.27 -2.05 -20.13
C VAL A 70 -13.20 -1.16 -19.32
N GLU A 71 -14.46 -1.09 -19.74
CA GLU A 71 -15.50 -0.30 -19.08
C GLU A 71 -16.25 -1.14 -18.04
N SER A 72 -16.62 -2.37 -18.39
CA SER A 72 -17.34 -3.26 -17.48
C SER A 72 -17.09 -4.75 -17.76
N ILE A 73 -17.33 -5.56 -16.73
CA ILE A 73 -17.14 -7.01 -16.73
C ILE A 73 -18.39 -7.62 -16.10
N ARG A 74 -19.09 -8.47 -16.84
CA ARG A 74 -20.30 -9.15 -16.38
C ARG A 74 -20.27 -10.64 -16.68
N ASN A 75 -20.86 -11.45 -15.80
CA ASN A 75 -21.19 -12.83 -16.15
C ASN A 75 -22.57 -12.87 -16.80
N ASP A 76 -22.73 -13.68 -17.83
CA ASP A 76 -24.04 -14.08 -18.33
C ASP A 76 -24.53 -15.37 -17.66
N ASP A 77 -25.79 -15.71 -17.94
CA ASP A 77 -26.44 -16.97 -17.53
C ASP A 77 -25.72 -18.22 -18.08
N ASP A 78 -24.96 -18.09 -19.18
CA ASP A 78 -24.20 -19.18 -19.82
C ASP A 78 -22.83 -19.45 -19.15
N ASN A 79 -22.57 -18.92 -17.95
CA ASN A 79 -21.29 -18.98 -17.22
C ASN A 79 -20.08 -18.35 -17.93
N ARG A 80 -20.29 -17.66 -19.05
CA ARG A 80 -19.25 -16.91 -19.75
C ARG A 80 -19.14 -15.49 -19.20
N ILE A 81 -17.96 -14.89 -19.37
CA ILE A 81 -17.69 -13.52 -18.95
C ILE A 81 -17.65 -12.63 -20.18
N ARG A 82 -18.44 -11.56 -20.16
CA ARG A 82 -18.39 -10.50 -21.16
C ARG A 82 -17.60 -9.32 -20.64
N LEU A 83 -16.63 -8.93 -21.46
CA LEU A 83 -15.78 -7.77 -21.27
C LEU A 83 -16.30 -6.67 -22.22
N CYS A 84 -16.84 -5.59 -21.68
CA CYS A 84 -17.28 -4.43 -22.46
C CYS A 84 -16.15 -3.41 -22.53
N LEU A 85 -15.77 -3.04 -23.75
CA LEU A 85 -14.76 -2.01 -24.03
C LEU A 85 -15.44 -0.65 -24.21
N GLU A 86 -14.68 0.44 -24.07
CA GLU A 86 -15.18 1.82 -24.19
C GLU A 86 -15.85 2.13 -25.54
N ASN A 87 -15.47 1.42 -26.61
CA ASN A 87 -16.08 1.56 -27.93
C ASN A 87 -17.39 0.76 -28.10
N GLY A 88 -17.91 0.15 -27.03
CA GLY A 88 -19.10 -0.70 -27.03
C GLY A 88 -18.87 -2.12 -27.56
N LYS A 89 -17.64 -2.49 -27.94
CA LYS A 89 -17.31 -3.85 -28.35
C LYS A 89 -17.35 -4.77 -27.12
N GLU A 90 -17.98 -5.93 -27.28
CA GLU A 90 -17.93 -7.01 -26.29
C GLU A 90 -16.95 -8.10 -26.73
N GLU A 91 -16.15 -8.57 -25.78
CA GLU A 91 -15.31 -9.76 -25.92
C GLU A 91 -15.77 -10.81 -24.90
N ILE A 92 -15.69 -12.09 -25.27
CA ILE A 92 -16.17 -13.20 -24.43
C ILE A 92 -15.00 -14.06 -23.98
N PHE A 93 -14.93 -14.32 -22.68
CA PHE A 93 -13.91 -15.16 -22.05
C PHE A 93 -14.53 -16.18 -21.12
N ASP A 94 -13.81 -17.27 -20.90
CA ASP A 94 -14.22 -18.32 -19.95
C ASP A 94 -13.78 -17.98 -18.52
N HIS A 95 -12.70 -17.19 -18.36
CA HIS A 95 -12.19 -16.70 -17.08
C HIS A 95 -11.57 -15.30 -17.25
N VAL A 96 -11.70 -14.44 -16.23
CA VAL A 96 -11.07 -13.11 -16.22
C VAL A 96 -10.30 -12.88 -14.92
N ILE A 97 -9.02 -12.48 -15.05
CA ILE A 97 -8.21 -12.01 -13.93
C ILE A 97 -8.19 -10.48 -13.95
N ILE A 98 -8.69 -9.87 -12.89
CA ILE A 98 -8.68 -8.41 -12.71
C ILE A 98 -7.43 -8.03 -11.90
N ALA A 99 -6.43 -7.48 -12.59
CA ALA A 99 -5.16 -7.03 -12.02
C ALA A 99 -5.08 -5.50 -11.82
N THR A 100 -6.22 -4.83 -11.69
CA THR A 100 -6.31 -3.37 -11.41
C THR A 100 -6.29 -3.09 -9.91
N HIS A 101 -6.38 -1.81 -9.50
CA HIS A 101 -6.68 -1.48 -8.10
C HIS A 101 -8.07 -1.99 -7.68
N GLY A 102 -8.28 -2.25 -6.39
CA GLY A 102 -9.53 -2.84 -5.88
C GLY A 102 -10.77 -1.97 -6.10
N ASP A 103 -10.64 -0.65 -6.03
CA ASP A 103 -11.73 0.29 -6.34
C ASP A 103 -12.09 0.28 -7.84
N VAL A 104 -11.08 0.18 -8.71
CA VAL A 104 -11.27 0.00 -10.15
C VAL A 104 -11.92 -1.36 -10.42
N ALA A 105 -11.43 -2.43 -9.79
CA ALA A 105 -11.97 -3.77 -9.94
C ALA A 105 -13.45 -3.82 -9.56
N TYR A 106 -13.83 -3.20 -8.44
CA TYR A 106 -15.23 -3.06 -8.05
C TYR A 106 -16.08 -2.35 -9.11
N ASN A 107 -15.58 -1.24 -9.66
CA ASN A 107 -16.31 -0.49 -10.68
C ASN A 107 -16.51 -1.32 -11.95
N LEU A 108 -15.50 -2.07 -12.39
CA LEU A 108 -15.59 -2.95 -13.56
C LEU A 108 -16.70 -3.99 -13.38
N VAL A 109 -16.82 -4.62 -12.21
CA VAL A 109 -17.81 -5.69 -11.97
C VAL A 109 -19.13 -5.20 -11.38
N ARG A 110 -19.30 -3.89 -11.18
CA ARG A 110 -20.36 -3.31 -10.33
C ARG A 110 -21.77 -3.71 -10.74
N SER A 111 -22.02 -3.83 -12.04
CA SER A 111 -23.33 -4.13 -12.63
C SER A 111 -23.77 -5.56 -12.34
N SER A 112 -22.83 -6.50 -12.27
CA SER A 112 -23.11 -7.93 -12.03
C SER A 112 -22.60 -8.42 -10.67
N SER A 113 -22.11 -7.54 -9.80
CA SER A 113 -21.50 -7.93 -8.54
C SER A 113 -22.54 -8.51 -7.58
N THR A 114 -22.23 -9.67 -7.00
CA THR A 114 -22.99 -10.27 -5.90
C THR A 114 -22.98 -9.37 -4.66
N SER A 115 -23.88 -9.65 -3.70
CA SER A 115 -23.90 -8.95 -2.41
C SER A 115 -22.58 -9.11 -1.64
N THR A 116 -21.98 -10.30 -1.70
CA THR A 116 -20.68 -10.62 -1.08
C THR A 116 -19.54 -9.83 -1.72
N GLU A 117 -19.45 -9.81 -3.06
CA GLU A 117 -18.46 -9.00 -3.78
C GLU A 117 -18.61 -7.51 -3.47
N ARG A 118 -19.86 -7.00 -3.47
CA ARG A 118 -20.13 -5.59 -3.14
C ARG A 118 -19.64 -5.25 -1.74
N ARG A 119 -19.94 -6.09 -0.75
CA ARG A 119 -19.54 -5.90 0.65
C ARG A 119 -18.01 -5.85 0.80
N ILE A 120 -17.30 -6.74 0.12
CA ILE A 120 -15.83 -6.87 0.21
C ILE A 120 -15.13 -5.79 -0.62
N LEU A 121 -15.46 -5.67 -1.90
CA LEU A 121 -14.72 -4.81 -2.83
C LEU A 121 -14.87 -3.31 -2.54
N THR A 122 -16.00 -2.89 -1.95
CA THR A 122 -16.20 -1.50 -1.51
C THR A 122 -15.30 -1.09 -0.34
N GLY A 123 -14.63 -2.03 0.31
CA GLY A 123 -13.65 -1.74 1.34
C GLY A 123 -12.31 -1.24 0.82
N PHE A 124 -12.02 -1.42 -0.47
CA PHE A 124 -10.80 -0.94 -1.08
C PHE A 124 -11.00 0.46 -1.66
N GLN A 125 -10.15 1.38 -1.24
CA GLN A 125 -10.15 2.75 -1.71
C GLN A 125 -8.74 3.17 -2.08
N THR A 126 -8.62 4.20 -2.90
CA THR A 126 -7.33 4.78 -3.24
C THR A 126 -7.32 6.28 -2.98
N SER A 127 -6.16 6.82 -2.66
CA SER A 127 -5.90 8.26 -2.67
C SER A 127 -5.09 8.65 -3.91
N LYS A 128 -5.36 9.83 -4.45
CA LYS A 128 -4.55 10.40 -5.53
C LYS A 128 -3.23 10.92 -4.97
N ASN A 129 -2.11 10.53 -5.59
CA ASN A 129 -0.78 11.07 -5.33
C ASN A 129 -0.23 11.71 -6.61
N THR A 130 0.38 12.87 -6.47
CA THR A 130 1.05 13.56 -7.58
C THR A 130 2.56 13.33 -7.46
N ALA A 131 3.18 12.79 -8.50
CA ALA A 131 4.62 12.64 -8.59
C ALA A 131 5.17 13.63 -9.62
N VAL A 132 6.15 14.43 -9.23
CA VAL A 132 6.78 15.41 -10.11
C VAL A 132 8.25 15.05 -10.28
N LEU A 133 8.69 14.88 -11.52
CA LEU A 133 10.11 14.76 -11.88
C LEU A 133 10.66 16.18 -12.11
N HIS A 134 11.69 16.56 -11.37
CA HIS A 134 12.27 17.90 -11.43
C HIS A 134 13.77 17.90 -11.05
N SER A 135 14.40 19.06 -11.20
CA SER A 135 15.76 19.36 -10.71
C SER A 135 15.77 20.49 -9.67
N ASP A 136 14.60 20.91 -9.19
CA ASP A 136 14.46 21.96 -8.17
C ASP A 136 14.96 21.53 -6.78
N LEU A 137 16.05 22.15 -6.32
CA LEU A 137 16.67 21.88 -5.03
C LEU A 137 15.93 22.51 -3.84
N SER A 138 14.92 23.36 -4.06
CA SER A 138 14.11 23.93 -2.97
C SER A 138 13.29 22.87 -2.21
N LEU A 139 13.08 21.70 -2.83
CA LEU A 139 12.42 20.53 -2.24
C LEU A 139 13.42 19.52 -1.61
N MET A 140 14.69 19.91 -1.46
CA MET A 140 15.74 19.12 -0.82
C MET A 140 16.22 19.78 0.48
N PRO A 141 16.84 19.02 1.41
CA PRO A 141 17.49 19.61 2.58
C PRO A 141 18.56 20.65 2.17
N GLN A 142 18.62 21.77 2.88
CA GLN A 142 19.62 22.82 2.64
C GLN A 142 21.06 22.29 2.87
N ASN A 143 21.26 21.47 3.89
CA ASN A 143 22.53 20.79 4.10
C ASN A 143 22.64 19.57 3.18
N LYS A 144 23.60 19.60 2.24
CA LYS A 144 23.88 18.49 1.32
C LYS A 144 24.36 17.22 2.03
N GLU A 145 24.98 17.33 3.20
CA GLU A 145 25.38 16.16 4.00
C GLU A 145 24.17 15.37 4.53
N ALA A 146 23.00 16.00 4.62
CA ALA A 146 21.76 15.35 5.02
C ALA A 146 21.03 14.68 3.85
N TRP A 147 21.54 14.79 2.62
CA TRP A 147 20.89 14.21 1.45
C TRP A 147 20.89 12.70 1.55
N SER A 148 19.70 12.14 1.48
CA SER A 148 19.45 10.71 1.46
C SER A 148 18.76 10.32 0.16
N ALA A 149 18.64 9.02 -0.12
CA ALA A 149 17.80 8.57 -1.23
C ALA A 149 16.35 9.06 -1.08
N TRP A 150 15.86 9.19 0.15
CA TRP A 150 14.50 9.61 0.50
C TRP A 150 14.60 10.80 1.47
N ASN A 151 14.05 11.95 1.09
CA ASN A 151 14.09 13.19 1.89
C ASN A 151 12.66 13.68 2.09
N TYR A 152 12.28 14.06 3.30
CA TYR A 152 10.91 14.50 3.56
C TYR A 152 10.88 15.93 4.10
N ILE A 153 9.85 16.65 3.70
CA ILE A 153 9.49 17.96 4.27
C ILE A 153 8.10 17.82 4.87
N THR A 154 7.96 18.27 6.11
CA THR A 154 6.69 18.29 6.82
C THR A 154 6.24 19.72 7.04
N ALA A 155 4.96 20.00 6.79
CA ALA A 155 4.33 21.25 7.19
C ALA A 155 3.17 20.96 8.14
N SER A 156 2.93 21.89 9.06
CA SER A 156 1.72 21.93 9.87
C SER A 156 0.88 23.11 9.40
N SER A 157 -0.36 22.86 8.98
CA SER A 157 -1.28 23.96 8.73
C SER A 157 -1.61 24.71 10.02
N THR A 158 -1.46 26.03 10.02
CA THR A 158 -1.86 26.92 11.12
C THR A 158 -3.39 27.08 11.25
N SER A 159 -4.19 26.42 10.40
CA SER A 159 -5.62 26.67 10.24
C SER A 159 -6.54 25.68 10.99
N SER A 160 -6.19 25.25 12.21
CA SER A 160 -7.17 24.57 13.06
C SER A 160 -7.29 25.25 14.42
N THR A 161 -8.52 25.57 14.80
CA THR A 161 -8.94 26.04 16.13
C THR A 161 -8.69 25.00 17.25
N SER A 162 -7.91 23.95 16.97
CA SER A 162 -7.46 22.95 17.91
C SER A 162 -6.01 23.24 18.27
N LYS A 163 -5.66 23.26 19.55
CA LYS A 163 -4.29 23.43 20.09
C LYS A 163 -3.32 22.29 19.71
N SER A 164 -3.62 21.52 18.68
CA SER A 164 -2.83 20.38 18.23
C SER A 164 -1.87 20.80 17.13
N ARG A 165 -0.56 20.78 17.40
CA ARG A 165 0.50 20.95 16.39
C ARG A 165 0.66 19.69 15.53
N ASN A 166 -0.42 19.19 14.95
CA ASN A 166 -0.33 17.99 14.11
C ASN A 166 0.28 18.35 12.75
N VAL A 167 1.17 17.49 12.27
CA VAL A 167 1.67 17.55 10.90
C VAL A 167 0.61 16.95 9.98
N ASP A 168 -0.03 17.78 9.16
CA ASP A 168 -1.10 17.34 8.26
C ASP A 168 -0.62 17.14 6.81
N GLN A 169 0.57 17.63 6.46
CA GLN A 169 1.15 17.49 5.12
C GLN A 169 2.57 16.93 5.14
N VAL A 170 2.81 15.95 4.26
CA VAL A 170 4.12 15.32 4.04
C VAL A 170 4.42 15.34 2.55
N CYS A 171 5.56 15.95 2.23
CA CYS A 171 6.18 15.94 0.91
C CYS A 171 7.41 15.03 0.98
N LEU A 172 7.56 14.14 0.00
CA LEU A 172 8.66 13.18 -0.05
C LEU A 172 9.40 13.31 -1.38
N THR A 173 10.68 13.68 -1.32
CA THR A 173 11.58 13.81 -2.45
C THR A 173 12.53 12.61 -2.52
N TYR A 174 12.41 11.83 -3.58
CA TYR A 174 13.38 10.79 -3.93
C TYR A 174 14.54 11.40 -4.70
N ASN A 175 15.76 11.23 -4.20
CA ASN A 175 16.97 11.53 -4.95
C ASN A 175 17.31 10.32 -5.83
N MET A 176 16.98 10.41 -7.13
CA MET A 176 17.14 9.30 -8.07
C MET A 176 18.59 9.07 -8.47
N ASN A 177 19.46 10.08 -8.34
CA ASN A 177 20.90 9.90 -8.51
C ASN A 177 21.45 8.90 -7.49
N ILE A 178 21.00 8.97 -6.23
CA ILE A 178 21.36 8.00 -5.19
C ILE A 178 20.60 6.69 -5.40
N LEU A 179 19.27 6.75 -5.53
CA LEU A 179 18.40 5.56 -5.51
C LEU A 179 18.58 4.64 -6.74
N GLN A 180 18.86 5.22 -7.90
CA GLN A 180 19.00 4.49 -9.17
C GLN A 180 20.39 4.63 -9.79
N HIS A 181 21.35 5.22 -9.07
CA HIS A 181 22.71 5.46 -9.56
C HIS A 181 22.75 6.26 -10.87
N ILE A 182 21.80 7.19 -11.05
CA ILE A 182 21.75 8.05 -12.25
C ILE A 182 22.92 9.06 -12.20
N PRO A 183 23.81 9.10 -13.22
CA PRO A 183 25.00 9.95 -13.17
C PRO A 183 24.66 11.45 -13.18
N THR A 184 24.94 12.13 -12.06
CA THR A 184 24.73 13.58 -11.93
C THR A 184 25.55 14.37 -12.94
N SER A 185 26.75 13.91 -13.32
CA SER A 185 27.59 14.56 -14.34
C SER A 185 26.95 14.62 -15.72
N LYS A 186 26.02 13.70 -16.01
CA LYS A 186 25.33 13.61 -17.31
C LYS A 186 23.94 14.25 -17.29
N PHE A 187 23.21 14.10 -16.20
CA PHE A 187 21.80 14.47 -16.13
C PHE A 187 21.48 15.57 -15.10
N GLY A 188 22.47 16.02 -14.32
CA GLY A 188 22.23 16.88 -13.18
C GLY A 188 21.48 16.18 -12.05
N ASP A 189 20.86 16.97 -11.19
CA ASP A 189 20.01 16.47 -10.10
C ASP A 189 18.69 15.94 -10.67
N VAL A 190 18.43 14.65 -10.43
CA VAL A 190 17.22 13.95 -10.87
C VAL A 190 16.41 13.62 -9.63
N LEU A 191 15.35 14.41 -9.41
CA LEU A 191 14.53 14.33 -8.21
C LEU A 191 13.09 13.98 -8.57
N VAL A 192 12.47 13.12 -7.77
CA VAL A 192 11.04 12.82 -7.87
C VAL A 192 10.37 13.17 -6.57
N THR A 193 9.50 14.18 -6.56
CA THR A 193 8.75 14.59 -5.38
C THR A 193 7.31 14.10 -5.43
N LEU A 194 6.87 13.41 -4.38
CA LEU A 194 5.49 13.04 -4.15
C LEU A 194 4.79 14.10 -3.31
N ASN A 195 3.62 14.53 -3.79
CA ASN A 195 2.72 15.48 -3.13
C ASN A 195 3.47 16.73 -2.63
N PRO A 196 4.10 17.49 -3.55
CA PRO A 196 4.93 18.63 -3.17
C PRO A 196 4.12 19.67 -2.40
N LEU A 197 4.69 20.21 -1.30
CA LEU A 197 4.04 21.24 -0.47
C LEU A 197 3.80 22.54 -1.25
N PHE A 198 4.72 22.84 -2.17
CA PHE A 198 4.66 23.92 -3.12
C PHE A 198 5.14 23.39 -4.47
N PRO A 199 4.57 23.83 -5.60
CA PRO A 199 4.98 23.35 -6.90
C PRO A 199 6.47 23.67 -7.13
N PRO A 200 7.27 22.72 -7.66
CA PRO A 200 8.62 23.04 -8.10
C PRO A 200 8.60 24.12 -9.17
N LYS A 201 9.71 24.85 -9.30
CA LYS A 201 9.88 25.88 -10.33
C LYS A 201 9.56 25.32 -11.73
N PRO A 202 8.71 25.99 -12.54
CA PRO A 202 8.30 25.48 -13.85
C PRO A 202 9.47 25.14 -14.77
N GLU A 203 10.52 25.97 -14.78
CA GLU A 203 11.72 25.79 -15.59
C GLU A 203 12.60 24.61 -15.16
N LEU A 204 12.40 24.08 -13.95
CA LEU A 204 13.09 22.91 -13.42
C LEU A 204 12.18 21.67 -13.37
N THR A 205 10.95 21.77 -13.85
CA THR A 205 9.95 20.69 -13.85
C THR A 205 9.95 19.97 -15.19
N HIS A 206 10.22 18.67 -15.18
CA HIS A 206 10.35 17.87 -16.40
C HIS A 206 9.08 17.11 -16.75
N SER A 207 8.37 16.58 -15.75
CA SER A 207 7.09 15.90 -15.95
C SER A 207 6.31 15.74 -14.65
N THR A 208 4.99 15.61 -14.77
CA THR A 208 4.07 15.41 -13.65
C THR A 208 3.18 14.21 -13.95
N TYR A 209 3.08 13.30 -12.99
CA TYR A 209 2.28 12.08 -13.09
C TYR A 209 1.27 12.04 -11.95
N THR A 210 0.07 11.55 -12.27
CA THR A 210 -0.95 11.22 -11.26
C THR A 210 -0.95 9.72 -11.03
N TYR A 211 -0.68 9.32 -9.80
CA TYR A 211 -0.81 7.94 -9.34
C TYR A 211 -1.97 7.81 -8.35
N ARG A 212 -2.39 6.57 -8.12
CA ARG A 212 -3.36 6.22 -7.07
C ARG A 212 -2.68 5.26 -6.11
N HIS A 213 -2.80 5.52 -4.81
CA HIS A 213 -2.20 4.69 -3.77
C HIS A 213 -3.31 4.05 -2.94
N PRO A 214 -3.27 2.72 -2.67
CA PRO A 214 -4.26 2.05 -1.83
C PRO A 214 -4.34 2.63 -0.41
N LEU A 215 -5.55 2.73 0.12
CA LEU A 215 -5.79 3.11 1.51
C LEU A 215 -5.94 1.87 2.38
N TYR A 216 -5.06 1.74 3.37
CA TYR A 216 -4.99 0.59 4.28
C TYR A 216 -5.65 0.90 5.63
N ASN A 217 -6.94 1.21 5.61
CA ASN A 217 -7.73 1.38 6.83
C ASN A 217 -8.31 0.05 7.33
N THR A 218 -8.91 0.05 8.52
CA THR A 218 -9.58 -1.13 9.11
C THR A 218 -10.54 -1.82 8.15
N ARG A 219 -11.27 -1.05 7.32
CA ARG A 219 -12.22 -1.61 6.34
C ARG A 219 -11.48 -2.37 5.23
N ALA A 220 -10.42 -1.80 4.68
CA ALA A 220 -9.59 -2.47 3.67
C ALA A 220 -8.98 -3.76 4.24
N ILE A 221 -8.40 -3.72 5.43
CA ILE A 221 -7.79 -4.91 6.08
C ILE A 221 -8.84 -6.00 6.36
N THR A 222 -10.03 -5.61 6.81
CA THR A 222 -11.15 -6.57 6.98
C THR A 222 -11.53 -7.20 5.65
N SER A 223 -11.63 -6.39 4.61
CA SER A 223 -11.99 -6.85 3.26
C SER A 223 -10.92 -7.79 2.69
N GLN A 224 -9.64 -7.53 2.94
CA GLN A 224 -8.56 -8.44 2.54
C GLN A 224 -8.74 -9.85 3.13
N SER A 225 -9.12 -9.95 4.40
CA SER A 225 -9.33 -11.25 5.04
C SER A 225 -10.51 -12.04 4.46
N GLN A 226 -11.45 -11.34 3.81
CA GLN A 226 -12.64 -11.90 3.18
C GLN A 226 -12.48 -12.15 1.68
N LEU A 227 -11.39 -11.66 1.05
CA LEU A 227 -11.13 -11.87 -0.39
C LEU A 227 -11.26 -13.34 -0.83
N PRO A 228 -10.82 -14.36 -0.06
CA PRO A 228 -11.00 -15.76 -0.45
C PRO A 228 -12.48 -16.15 -0.72
N GLU A 229 -13.45 -15.46 -0.12
CA GLU A 229 -14.89 -15.73 -0.32
C GLU A 229 -15.37 -15.44 -1.75
N ILE A 230 -14.63 -14.63 -2.53
CA ILE A 230 -15.04 -14.18 -3.87
C ILE A 230 -14.09 -14.61 -4.99
N GLN A 231 -12.99 -15.29 -4.65
CA GLN A 231 -12.02 -15.71 -5.65
C GLN A 231 -12.55 -16.88 -6.48
N ASN A 232 -12.57 -16.71 -7.81
CA ASN A 232 -12.92 -17.75 -8.78
C ASN A 232 -14.30 -18.40 -8.55
N THR A 233 -15.24 -17.74 -7.87
CA THR A 233 -16.58 -18.29 -7.60
C THR A 233 -17.50 -18.21 -8.82
N ARG A 234 -17.22 -17.27 -9.73
CA ARG A 234 -17.94 -17.07 -11.00
C ARG A 234 -16.98 -16.84 -12.18
N ASN A 235 -15.85 -17.54 -12.17
CA ASN A 235 -14.75 -17.42 -13.14
C ASN A 235 -14.04 -16.05 -13.16
N ILE A 236 -14.23 -15.23 -12.12
CA ILE A 236 -13.51 -13.96 -11.95
C ILE A 236 -12.54 -14.10 -10.78
N SER A 237 -11.29 -13.71 -11.02
CA SER A 237 -10.24 -13.65 -10.01
C SER A 237 -9.73 -12.22 -9.83
N TYR A 238 -9.32 -11.88 -8.62
CA TYR A 238 -8.82 -10.56 -8.28
C TYR A 238 -7.37 -10.67 -7.79
N CYS A 239 -6.46 -9.90 -8.36
CA CYS A 239 -5.08 -9.84 -7.88
C CYS A 239 -4.52 -8.42 -7.93
N GLY A 240 -3.36 -8.23 -7.30
CA GLY A 240 -2.69 -6.93 -7.24
C GLY A 240 -2.18 -6.63 -5.84
N ALA A 241 -1.34 -5.61 -5.74
CA ALA A 241 -0.66 -5.25 -4.49
C ALA A 241 -1.63 -4.92 -3.33
N TRP A 242 -2.82 -4.40 -3.66
CA TRP A 242 -3.89 -4.06 -2.71
C TRP A 242 -4.49 -5.28 -2.00
N THR A 243 -4.26 -6.49 -2.50
CA THR A 243 -4.68 -7.73 -1.82
C THR A 243 -3.84 -8.08 -0.59
N LYS A 244 -2.67 -7.43 -0.42
CA LYS A 244 -1.73 -7.62 0.70
C LYS A 244 -1.18 -6.27 1.19
N TYR A 245 0.14 -6.09 1.34
CA TYR A 245 0.72 -4.89 1.98
C TYR A 245 0.97 -3.70 1.03
N GLY A 246 0.76 -3.84 -0.27
CA GLY A 246 0.85 -2.75 -1.24
C GLY A 246 2.18 -2.63 -1.96
N PHE A 247 3.07 -3.61 -1.82
CA PHE A 247 4.39 -3.59 -2.45
C PHE A 247 4.41 -4.33 -3.78
N HIS A 248 5.49 -4.17 -4.54
CA HIS A 248 5.68 -4.85 -5.83
C HIS A 248 5.59 -6.38 -5.69
N GLU A 249 6.22 -6.94 -4.66
CA GLU A 249 6.21 -8.39 -4.39
C GLU A 249 4.79 -8.89 -4.07
N ASP A 250 3.94 -8.06 -3.47
CA ASP A 250 2.54 -8.40 -3.24
C ASP A 250 1.74 -8.48 -4.54
N GLY A 251 1.97 -7.54 -5.45
CA GLY A 251 1.36 -7.55 -6.78
C GLY A 251 1.81 -8.76 -7.59
N PHE A 252 3.12 -9.01 -7.64
CA PHE A 252 3.71 -10.15 -8.33
C PHE A 252 3.21 -11.49 -7.78
N SER A 253 3.36 -11.71 -6.46
CA SER A 253 2.98 -12.98 -5.84
C SER A 253 1.47 -13.25 -5.88
N SER A 254 0.62 -12.22 -5.79
CA SER A 254 -0.83 -12.40 -5.91
C SER A 254 -1.26 -12.79 -7.33
N GLY A 255 -0.65 -12.19 -8.36
CA GLY A 255 -0.92 -12.56 -9.76
C GLY A 255 -0.50 -13.99 -10.06
N ILE A 256 0.70 -14.38 -9.62
CA ILE A 256 1.18 -15.76 -9.75
C ILE A 256 0.26 -16.74 -9.01
N LYS A 257 -0.15 -16.42 -7.78
CA LYS A 257 -1.03 -17.28 -6.99
C LYS A 257 -2.34 -17.59 -7.72
N VAL A 258 -2.97 -16.56 -8.31
CA VAL A 258 -4.19 -16.72 -9.12
C VAL A 258 -3.92 -17.60 -10.34
N ALA A 259 -2.82 -17.36 -11.07
CA ALA A 259 -2.49 -18.17 -12.25
C ALA A 259 -2.26 -19.64 -11.89
N MET A 260 -1.60 -19.93 -10.76
CA MET A 260 -1.38 -21.29 -10.28
C MET A 260 -2.66 -21.96 -9.80
N ASP A 261 -3.36 -21.34 -8.85
CA ASP A 261 -4.49 -21.96 -8.16
C ASP A 261 -5.73 -22.09 -9.05
N HIS A 262 -5.97 -21.10 -9.91
CA HIS A 262 -7.24 -21.02 -10.66
C HIS A 262 -7.09 -21.46 -12.12
N LEU A 263 -5.87 -21.40 -12.68
CA LEU A 263 -5.61 -21.75 -14.08
C LEU A 263 -4.55 -22.87 -14.24
N GLY A 264 -3.99 -23.40 -13.15
CA GLY A 264 -3.06 -24.53 -13.19
C GLY A 264 -1.67 -24.21 -13.73
N ALA A 265 -1.26 -22.93 -13.74
CA ALA A 265 0.08 -22.54 -14.18
C ALA A 265 1.17 -23.17 -13.31
N THR A 266 2.23 -23.69 -13.93
CA THR A 266 3.41 -24.24 -13.23
C THR A 266 4.56 -23.26 -13.26
N LEU A 267 5.25 -23.08 -12.13
CA LEU A 267 6.42 -22.20 -12.05
C LEU A 267 7.72 -22.98 -12.21
N PRO A 268 8.75 -22.39 -12.83
CA PRO A 268 10.09 -22.97 -12.87
C PRO A 268 10.90 -22.72 -11.57
N PHE A 269 10.26 -22.18 -10.54
CA PHE A 269 10.86 -21.86 -9.24
C PHE A 269 9.87 -22.06 -8.10
N GLU A 270 10.39 -22.17 -6.87
CA GLU A 270 9.58 -22.30 -5.65
C GLU A 270 8.78 -21.00 -5.40
N PHE A 271 7.45 -21.12 -5.32
CA PHE A 271 6.60 -20.00 -4.96
C PHE A 271 6.77 -19.62 -3.47
N LYS A 272 6.98 -18.33 -3.20
CA LYS A 272 6.99 -17.78 -1.83
C LYS A 272 5.97 -16.66 -1.71
N ASP A 273 5.09 -16.78 -0.72
CA ASP A 273 4.10 -15.73 -0.46
C ASP A 273 4.75 -14.54 0.26
N SER A 274 4.59 -13.35 -0.33
CA SER A 274 5.09 -12.08 0.20
C SER A 274 4.61 -11.76 1.63
N THR A 275 3.44 -12.25 2.03
CA THR A 275 2.87 -12.08 3.37
C THR A 275 3.80 -12.63 4.45
N PHE A 276 4.59 -13.64 4.09
CA PHE A 276 5.53 -14.31 4.98
C PHE A 276 6.97 -14.11 4.51
N SER A 277 7.37 -12.89 4.14
CA SER A 277 8.75 -12.58 3.70
C SER A 277 9.84 -13.02 4.68
N ARG A 278 9.53 -13.15 5.98
CA ARG A 278 10.40 -13.72 7.03
C ARG A 278 10.24 -15.22 7.30
N GLY A 279 9.47 -15.93 6.47
CA GLY A 279 9.31 -17.39 6.46
C GLY A 279 8.62 -18.01 7.68
N LYS A 280 8.21 -17.23 8.69
CA LYS A 280 7.55 -17.75 9.89
C LYS A 280 6.38 -16.87 10.30
N ARG A 281 5.17 -17.45 10.34
CA ARG A 281 4.09 -16.92 11.18
C ARG A 281 4.64 -16.96 12.62
N PRO A 282 4.70 -15.84 13.36
CA PRO A 282 5.17 -15.89 14.74
C PRO A 282 4.24 -16.84 15.51
N VAL A 283 4.78 -17.98 15.93
CA VAL A 283 4.09 -18.93 16.80
C VAL A 283 4.42 -18.50 18.21
N LEU A 284 3.39 -18.18 19.00
CA LEU A 284 3.59 -17.80 20.40
C LEU A 284 4.12 -19.01 21.16
N GLY A 285 5.36 -18.93 21.62
CA GLY A 285 5.94 -19.90 22.54
C GLY A 285 5.54 -19.61 23.98
N LEU A 286 5.88 -20.54 24.88
CA LEU A 286 5.68 -20.36 26.32
C LEU A 286 6.41 -19.10 26.83
N SER A 287 7.60 -18.83 26.31
CA SER A 287 8.38 -17.62 26.60
C SER A 287 7.65 -16.34 26.23
N ASP A 288 6.95 -16.31 25.09
CA ASP A 288 6.18 -15.15 24.65
C ASP A 288 4.96 -14.91 25.55
N LEU A 289 4.31 -15.99 26.02
CA LEU A 289 3.20 -15.92 26.96
C LEU A 289 3.65 -15.40 28.33
N VAL A 290 4.77 -15.91 28.85
CA VAL A 290 5.36 -15.43 30.12
C VAL A 290 5.76 -13.97 30.00
N LEU A 291 6.40 -13.57 28.90
CA LEU A 291 6.77 -12.17 28.65
C LEU A 291 5.53 -11.27 28.58
N ARG A 292 4.44 -11.71 27.93
CA ARG A 292 3.17 -10.97 27.92
C ARG A 292 2.59 -10.80 29.32
N ILE A 293 2.61 -11.83 30.15
CA ILE A 293 2.15 -11.75 31.54
C ILE A 293 3.01 -10.75 32.32
N LEU A 294 4.33 -10.79 32.14
CA LEU A 294 5.26 -9.84 32.75
C LEU A 294 5.01 -8.40 32.30
N ILE A 295 4.81 -8.17 31.00
CA ILE A 295 4.48 -6.84 30.46
C ILE A 295 3.14 -6.35 31.02
N LEU A 296 2.11 -7.22 31.09
CA LEU A 296 0.83 -6.88 31.69
C LEU A 296 0.96 -6.58 33.19
N ALA A 297 1.78 -7.34 33.91
CA ALA A 297 2.07 -7.10 35.32
C ALA A 297 2.80 -5.75 35.49
N ILE A 298 3.79 -5.44 34.66
CA ILE A 298 4.48 -4.15 34.66
C ILE A 298 3.51 -3.02 34.31
N GLN A 299 2.67 -3.17 33.28
CA GLN A 299 1.65 -2.16 32.95
C GLN A 299 0.70 -1.94 34.13
N TRP A 300 0.27 -3.00 34.80
CA TRP A 300 -0.64 -2.89 35.93
C TRP A 300 0.04 -2.28 37.17
N PHE A 301 1.24 -2.74 37.52
CA PHE A 301 1.97 -2.29 38.71
C PHE A 301 2.72 -0.98 38.53
N VAL A 302 3.17 -0.64 37.32
CA VAL A 302 3.92 0.59 37.08
C VAL A 302 2.98 1.67 36.59
N VAL A 303 2.20 1.41 35.54
CA VAL A 303 1.35 2.45 34.94
C VAL A 303 0.14 2.77 35.83
N ASN A 304 -0.63 1.78 36.29
CA ASN A 304 -1.81 2.11 37.13
C ASN A 304 -1.43 2.61 38.52
N ILE A 305 -0.30 2.17 39.09
CA ILE A 305 0.17 2.70 40.38
C ILE A 305 0.71 4.11 40.21
N LEU A 306 1.51 4.39 39.17
CA LEU A 306 1.97 5.76 38.88
C LEU A 306 0.79 6.69 38.53
N GLU A 307 -0.19 6.25 37.74
CA GLU A 307 -1.39 7.03 37.43
C GLU A 307 -2.19 7.37 38.71
N ARG A 308 -2.29 6.42 39.65
CA ARG A 308 -2.93 6.64 40.97
C ARG A 308 -2.15 7.57 41.87
N ILE A 309 -0.82 7.47 41.89
CA ILE A 309 0.06 8.33 42.71
C ILE A 309 0.12 9.75 42.12
N LEU A 310 0.09 9.90 40.80
CA LEU A 310 0.20 11.17 40.08
C LEU A 310 -1.15 11.85 39.80
N PHE A 311 -2.28 11.28 40.28
CA PHE A 311 -3.64 11.80 40.04
C PHE A 311 -3.96 12.14 38.57
N ILE A 312 -3.47 11.31 37.64
CA ILE A 312 -3.76 11.49 36.22
C ILE A 312 -5.14 10.91 35.94
N GLU A 313 -6.17 11.78 35.86
CA GLU A 313 -7.50 11.36 35.44
C GLU A 313 -7.49 11.01 33.94
N ARG A 314 -7.82 9.76 33.61
CA ARG A 314 -8.10 9.38 32.22
C ARG A 314 -9.37 10.08 31.76
N ILE A 315 -9.24 10.99 30.79
CA ILE A 315 -10.38 11.52 30.04
C ILE A 315 -11.03 10.33 29.32
N LYS A 316 -12.21 9.92 29.77
CA LYS A 316 -12.96 8.83 29.12
C LYS A 316 -13.32 9.23 27.70
N SER A 317 -13.08 8.31 26.77
CA SER A 317 -13.62 8.40 25.41
C SER A 317 -15.15 8.46 25.47
N PRO A 318 -15.82 9.26 24.60
CA PRO A 318 -17.28 9.30 24.50
C PRO A 318 -17.96 7.92 24.35
N GLU A 319 -17.25 6.92 23.84
CA GLU A 319 -17.76 5.56 23.69
C GLU A 319 -17.89 4.80 25.02
N GLU A 320 -17.04 5.07 26.01
CA GLU A 320 -17.10 4.43 27.33
C GLU A 320 -18.28 4.93 28.18
N VAL A 321 -18.74 6.16 27.92
CA VAL A 321 -19.90 6.74 28.63
C VAL A 321 -21.22 6.11 28.14
N LYS A 322 -21.30 5.68 26.88
CA LYS A 322 -22.51 5.04 26.34
C LYS A 322 -22.74 3.63 26.88
N ARG A 323 -21.67 2.87 27.19
CA ARG A 323 -21.80 1.50 27.73
C ARG A 323 -22.31 1.42 29.18
N LYS A 324 -22.26 2.52 29.94
CA LYS A 324 -22.73 2.53 31.35
C LYS A 324 -24.20 2.95 31.53
N LYS A 325 -24.92 3.30 30.45
CA LYS A 325 -26.34 3.68 30.53
C LYS A 325 -27.33 2.56 30.17
N PHE A 326 -26.85 1.34 29.92
CA PHE A 326 -27.68 0.16 29.72
C PHE A 326 -27.13 -0.99 30.56
N VAL A 327 -27.35 -0.90 31.88
CA VAL A 327 -27.53 -2.06 32.77
C VAL A 327 -28.80 -1.79 33.55
#